data_AF-A0A2E8S428-F1
#
_entry.id   AF-A0A2E8S428-F1
#
_cell.length_a   1.000
_cell.length_b   1.000
_cell.length_c   1.000
_cell.angle_alpha   90.00
_cell.angle_beta   90.00
_cell.angle_gamma   90.00
#
_symmetry.space_group_name_H-M   'P 1'
#
loop_
_entity.id
_entity.type
_entity.pdbx_description
1 polymer ?
#
loop_
_entity_poly.entity_id
_entity_poly.type
_entity_poly.pdbx_seq_one_letter_code
_entity_poly.pdbx_strand_id
1 'polypeptide(L)'
;MYFTLLFEKEEGPTEIYELVFHPCPVWFKGGSTGLDDALCIPSHRGPHYVMGDFRCLLDNAEIERNRKVGIVCHDSGHGSEEDLNLLMSEMKSEGFSPQLMFRN
;
A
#
# COMPACT_ATOMS: atom_id res chain seq x y z
N MET A 1 -11.07 6.87 -0.13
CA MET A 1 -9.80 6.72 0.62
C MET A 1 -8.64 6.31 -0.28
N TYR A 2 -7.43 6.57 0.18
CA TYR A 2 -6.20 5.94 -0.31
C TYR A 2 -5.28 5.65 0.89
N PHE A 3 -4.29 4.78 0.71
CA PHE A 3 -3.49 4.28 1.82
C PHE A 3 -2.00 4.52 1.57
N THR A 4 -1.32 5.12 2.54
CA THR A 4 0.15 5.23 2.54
C THR A 4 0.72 4.18 3.48
N LEU A 5 1.66 3.40 2.97
CA LEU A 5 2.39 2.36 3.67
C LEU A 5 3.78 2.87 4.01
N LEU A 6 4.16 2.73 5.28
CA LEU A 6 5.44 3.14 5.84
C LEU A 6 6.19 1.90 6.31
N PHE A 7 7.22 1.48 5.57
CA PHE A 7 8.01 0.30 5.92
C PHE A 7 9.14 0.71 6.85
N GLU A 8 9.10 0.24 8.10
CA GLU A 8 10.13 0.55 9.09
C GLU A 8 11.49 0.03 8.66
N LYS A 9 12.51 0.89 8.72
CA LYS A 9 13.92 0.55 8.51
C LYS A 9 14.72 0.85 9.77
N GLU A 10 15.80 0.10 9.99
CA GLU A 10 16.73 0.38 11.09
C GLU A 10 17.50 1.68 10.86
N GLU A 11 17.86 1.98 9.60
CA GLU A 11 18.60 3.18 9.21
C GLU A 11 18.05 3.77 7.88
N GLY A 12 18.21 5.09 7.71
CA GLY A 12 17.84 5.79 6.48
C GLY A 12 16.37 6.24 6.40
N PRO A 13 15.95 6.80 5.25
CA PRO A 13 14.56 7.19 5.06
C PRO A 13 13.66 5.96 4.99
N THR A 14 12.49 6.06 5.62
CA THR A 14 11.42 5.06 5.52
C THR A 14 11.02 4.87 4.05
N GLU A 15 10.88 3.61 3.60
CA GLU A 15 10.31 3.37 2.27
C GLU A 15 8.80 3.56 2.34
N ILE A 16 8.29 4.34 1.38
CA ILE A 16 6.90 4.74 1.33
C ILE A 16 6.30 4.18 0.06
N TYR A 17 5.12 3.58 0.17
CA TYR A 17 4.32 3.16 -0.97
C TYR A 17 2.89 3.62 -0.78
N GLU A 18 2.23 3.99 -1.86
CA GLU A 18 0.85 4.48 -1.83
C GLU A 18 -0.04 3.58 -2.67
N LEU A 19 -1.15 3.13 -2.08
CA LEU A 19 -2.23 2.47 -2.78
C LEU A 19 -3.34 3.48 -3.06
N VAL A 20 -3.53 3.81 -4.33
CA VAL A 20 -4.59 4.70 -4.80
C VAL A 20 -5.56 3.96 -5.74
N PHE A 21 -6.69 4.58 -6.05
CA PHE A 21 -7.80 3.94 -6.77
C PHE A 21 -8.28 4.82 -7.93
N HIS A 22 -7.75 4.62 -9.15
CA HIS A 22 -8.09 5.43 -10.34
C HIS A 22 -7.89 4.67 -11.69
N PRO A 23 -8.93 4.11 -12.34
CA PRO A 23 -10.22 3.64 -11.83
C PRO A 23 -10.12 2.29 -11.12
N CYS A 24 -8.90 1.76 -10.95
CA CYS A 24 -8.57 0.49 -10.29
C CYS A 24 -7.43 0.74 -9.27
N PRO A 25 -7.12 -0.24 -8.40
CA PRO A 25 -5.96 -0.18 -7.53
C PRO A 25 -4.66 0.10 -8.31
N VAL A 26 -3.85 1.02 -7.83
CA VAL A 26 -2.52 1.34 -8.39
C VAL A 26 -1.54 1.58 -7.25
N TRP A 27 -0.37 0.98 -7.37
CA TRP A 27 0.73 1.20 -6.44
C TRP A 27 1.67 2.29 -6.97
N PHE A 28 2.01 3.24 -6.12
CA PHE A 28 3.04 4.24 -6.34
C PHE A 28 4.16 4.09 -5.32
N LYS A 29 5.39 4.43 -5.71
CA LYS A 29 6.48 4.62 -4.75
C LYS A 29 6.39 6.06 -4.22
N GLY A 30 6.12 6.21 -2.93
CA GLY A 30 5.98 7.50 -2.27
C GLY A 30 7.34 8.16 -1.97
N GLY A 31 7.29 9.45 -1.63
CA GLY A 31 8.49 10.25 -1.28
C GLY A 31 9.05 11.11 -2.42
N SER A 32 8.49 11.00 -3.62
CA SER A 32 8.78 11.82 -4.79
C SER A 32 7.58 12.72 -5.12
N THR A 33 7.78 13.75 -5.94
CA THR A 33 6.98 15.01 -5.99
C THR A 33 5.55 14.91 -6.54
N GLY A 34 4.87 13.76 -6.43
CA GLY A 34 3.48 13.58 -6.86
C GLY A 34 3.29 13.59 -8.38
N LEU A 35 4.37 13.36 -9.14
CA LEU A 35 4.38 13.28 -10.61
C LEU A 35 4.92 11.92 -11.10
N ASP A 36 5.05 10.95 -10.21
CA ASP A 36 5.71 9.68 -10.51
C ASP A 36 4.81 8.75 -11.32
N ASP A 37 5.46 7.92 -12.15
CA ASP A 37 4.80 6.81 -12.83
C ASP A 37 4.33 5.77 -11.82
N ALA A 38 3.25 5.06 -12.17
CA ALA A 38 2.78 3.92 -11.38
C ALA A 38 3.90 2.88 -11.25
N LEU A 39 4.18 2.44 -10.02
CA LEU A 39 5.12 1.35 -9.76
C LEU A 39 4.60 0.05 -10.37
N CYS A 40 3.33 -0.27 -10.09
CA CYS A 40 2.64 -1.39 -10.69
C CYS A 40 1.12 -1.24 -10.57
N ILE A 41 0.39 -1.95 -11.44
CA ILE A 41 -1.06 -2.05 -11.44
C ILE A 41 -1.40 -3.54 -11.35
N PRO A 42 -2.19 -3.98 -10.35
CA PRO A 42 -2.63 -5.36 -10.28
C PRO A 42 -3.34 -5.84 -11.55
N SER A 43 -3.35 -7.16 -11.77
CA SER A 43 -3.83 -7.75 -13.03
C SER A 43 -5.35 -7.67 -13.19
N HIS A 44 -6.09 -7.61 -12.09
CA HIS A 44 -7.53 -7.42 -12.14
C HIS A 44 -7.86 -5.99 -12.62
N ARG A 45 -9.12 -5.79 -13.02
CA ARG A 45 -9.59 -4.51 -13.58
C ARG A 45 -10.75 -3.93 -12.75
N GLY A 46 -10.96 -4.48 -11.55
CA GLY A 46 -11.99 -4.00 -10.64
C GLY A 46 -11.60 -2.68 -9.99
N PRO A 47 -12.56 -1.89 -9.51
CA PRO A 47 -12.28 -0.62 -8.85
C PRO A 47 -11.75 -0.78 -7.42
N HIS A 48 -11.85 -1.98 -6.85
CA HIS A 48 -11.56 -2.28 -5.46
C HIS A 48 -10.36 -3.22 -5.34
N TYR A 49 -9.72 -3.17 -4.18
CA TYR A 49 -8.64 -4.05 -3.82
C TYR A 49 -9.13 -5.51 -3.75
N VAL A 50 -8.30 -6.44 -4.21
CA VAL A 50 -8.58 -7.88 -4.09
C VAL A 50 -7.35 -8.63 -3.59
N MET A 51 -7.56 -9.84 -3.09
CA MET A 51 -6.47 -10.70 -2.64
C MET A 51 -5.45 -10.94 -3.77
N GLY A 52 -4.17 -10.73 -3.48
CA GLY A 52 -3.05 -10.82 -4.42
C GLY A 52 -2.53 -9.45 -4.87
N ASP A 53 -3.25 -8.37 -4.62
CA ASP A 53 -2.83 -7.02 -4.98
C ASP A 53 -1.63 -6.55 -4.15
N PHE A 54 -1.50 -7.00 -2.90
CA PHE A 54 -0.29 -6.69 -2.12
C PHE A 54 0.89 -7.51 -2.63
N ARG A 55 0.68 -8.74 -3.09
CA ARG A 55 1.75 -9.50 -3.76
C ARG A 55 2.29 -8.78 -5.00
N CYS A 56 1.44 -8.12 -5.77
CA CYS A 56 1.86 -7.27 -6.89
C CYS A 56 2.88 -6.20 -6.45
N LEU A 57 2.66 -5.54 -5.31
CA LEU A 57 3.64 -4.63 -4.73
C LEU A 57 4.94 -5.36 -4.38
N LEU A 58 4.86 -6.47 -3.64
CA LEU A 58 6.05 -7.21 -3.18
C LEU A 58 6.94 -7.70 -4.33
N ASP A 59 6.34 -8.07 -5.45
CA ASP A 59 7.09 -8.55 -6.62
C ASP A 59 7.75 -7.40 -7.42
N ASN A 60 7.31 -6.15 -7.24
CA ASN A 60 7.83 -4.97 -7.95
C ASN A 60 8.61 -3.98 -7.06
N ALA A 61 8.61 -4.18 -5.74
CA ALA A 61 9.24 -3.30 -4.77
C ALA A 61 10.41 -3.98 -4.03
N GLU A 62 11.44 -3.22 -3.70
CA GLU A 62 12.53 -3.67 -2.83
C GLU A 62 12.17 -3.45 -1.36
N ILE A 63 11.31 -4.32 -0.83
CA ILE A 63 10.87 -4.27 0.57
C ILE A 63 11.79 -5.12 1.44
N GLU A 64 12.39 -4.49 2.45
CA GLU A 64 13.32 -5.13 3.38
C GLU A 64 12.63 -6.17 4.29
N ARG A 65 13.46 -6.94 5.01
CA ARG A 65 13.00 -8.04 5.87
C ARG A 65 12.27 -7.57 7.12
N ASN A 66 12.36 -6.30 7.52
CA ASN A 66 11.57 -5.81 8.64
C ASN A 66 10.09 -5.79 8.23
N ARG A 67 9.32 -6.63 8.91
CA ARG A 67 7.94 -6.92 8.55
C ARG A 67 6.94 -5.96 9.20
N LYS A 68 7.38 -4.95 9.95
CA LYS A 68 6.49 -3.92 10.52
C LYS A 68 6.16 -2.86 9.47
N VAL A 69 4.86 -2.56 9.35
CA VAL A 69 4.36 -1.59 8.36
C VAL A 69 3.37 -0.65 9.04
N GLY A 70 3.66 0.64 9.03
CA GLY A 70 2.70 1.68 9.40
C GLY A 70 1.74 1.96 8.25
N ILE A 71 0.46 2.14 8.54
CA ILE A 71 -0.57 2.48 7.57
C ILE A 71 -1.21 3.82 7.95
N VAL A 72 -1.17 4.76 7.02
CA VAL A 72 -1.93 6.02 7.11
C VAL A 72 -3.10 5.93 6.14
N CYS A 73 -4.30 6.18 6.66
CA CYS A 73 -5.52 6.26 5.86
C CYS A 73 -5.87 7.71 5.59
N HIS A 74 -6.03 8.02 4.31
CA HIS A 74 -6.45 9.33 3.84
C HIS A 74 -7.90 9.23 3.37
N ASP A 75 -8.76 10.12 3.84
CA ASP A 75 -10.18 10.12 3.51
C ASP A 75 -10.49 10.44 2.03
N SER A 76 -9.55 11.05 1.31
CA SER A 76 -9.69 11.35 -0.13
C SER A 76 -9.50 10.12 -1.03
N GLY A 77 -10.02 10.15 -2.26
CA GLY A 77 -9.91 9.04 -3.24
C GLY A 77 -11.04 8.00 -3.14
N HIS A 78 -10.92 6.88 -3.87
CA HIS A 78 -12.03 5.93 -4.09
C HIS A 78 -11.97 4.59 -3.35
N GLY A 79 -10.92 4.34 -2.55
CA GLY A 79 -10.85 3.16 -1.69
C GLY A 79 -11.86 3.18 -0.53
N SER A 80 -12.19 1.99 -0.03
CA SER A 80 -13.20 1.68 1.00
C SER A 80 -12.60 1.06 2.27
N GLU A 81 -13.38 0.91 3.34
CA GLU A 81 -12.90 0.25 4.57
C GLU A 81 -12.68 -1.24 4.33
N GLU A 82 -13.48 -1.84 3.46
CA GLU A 82 -13.33 -3.20 2.97
C GLU A 82 -11.97 -3.40 2.29
N ASP A 83 -11.55 -2.43 1.45
CA ASP A 83 -10.24 -2.46 0.80
C ASP A 83 -9.10 -2.44 1.82
N LEU A 84 -9.19 -1.60 2.86
CA LEU A 84 -8.22 -1.53 3.94
C LEU A 84 -8.15 -2.86 4.72
N ASN A 85 -9.32 -3.41 5.07
CA ASN A 85 -9.41 -4.65 5.83
C ASN A 85 -8.79 -5.83 5.06
N LEU A 86 -9.04 -5.91 3.74
CA LEU A 86 -8.41 -6.90 2.87
C LEU A 86 -6.90 -6.71 2.80
N LEU A 87 -6.42 -5.49 2.56
CA LEU A 87 -4.99 -5.18 2.54
C LEU A 87 -4.30 -5.60 3.84
N MET A 88 -4.86 -5.22 4.99
CA MET A 88 -4.30 -5.60 6.30
C MET A 88 -4.32 -7.12 6.53
N SER A 89 -5.37 -7.81 6.05
CA SER A 89 -5.45 -9.27 6.13
C SER A 89 -4.39 -9.94 5.27
N GLU A 90 -4.20 -9.49 4.03
CA GLU A 90 -3.21 -10.02 3.12
C GLU A 90 -1.79 -9.78 3.63
N MET A 91 -1.49 -8.56 4.10
CA MET A 91 -0.22 -8.24 4.76
C MET A 91 0.12 -9.22 5.88
N LYS A 92 -0.85 -9.51 6.77
CA LYS A 92 -0.67 -10.51 7.84
C LYS A 92 -0.38 -11.90 7.29
N SER A 93 -1.07 -12.32 6.23
CA SER A 93 -0.83 -13.62 5.59
C SER A 93 0.55 -13.72 4.91
N GLU A 94 1.08 -12.62 4.41
CA GLU A 94 2.45 -12.49 3.87
C GLU A 94 3.51 -12.30 4.97
N GLY A 95 3.13 -12.39 6.24
CA GLY A 95 4.03 -12.31 7.39
C GLY A 95 4.37 -10.89 7.85
N PHE A 96 3.65 -9.87 7.37
CA PHE A 96 3.77 -8.49 7.83
C PHE A 96 2.92 -8.23 9.09
N SER A 97 3.33 -7.22 9.84
CA SER A 97 2.65 -6.71 11.03
C SER A 97 2.15 -5.28 10.76
N PRO A 98 1.00 -5.13 10.09
CA PRO A 98 0.45 -3.83 9.77
C PRO A 98 -0.11 -3.14 11.04
N GLN A 99 0.17 -1.85 11.20
CA GLN A 99 -0.34 -1.02 12.27
C GLN A 99 -0.95 0.26 11.70
N LEU A 100 -2.21 0.52 12.03
CA LEU A 100 -2.85 1.79 11.70
C LEU A 100 -2.21 2.90 12.55
N MET A 101 -1.61 3.90 11.91
CA MET A 101 -0.94 5.01 12.61
C MET A 101 -1.85 6.22 12.75
N PHE A 102 -2.53 6.60 11.67
CA PHE A 102 -3.40 7.77 11.61
C PHE A 102 -4.56 7.55 10.65
N ARG A 103 -5.71 8.13 11.00
CA ARG A 103 -6.91 8.22 10.17
C ARG A 103 -7.40 9.66 10.28
N ASN A 104 -7.36 10.38 9.16
CA ASN A 104 -7.80 11.77 9.07
C ASN A 104 -9.19 11.84 8.49
#